data_AF-A0A9N9HQB1-F1
#
_entry.id   AF-A0A9N9HQB1-F1
#
_cell.length_a   1.000
_cell.length_b   1.000
_cell.length_c   1.000
_cell.angle_alpha   90.00
_cell.angle_beta   90.00
_cell.angle_gamma   90.00
#
_symmetry.space_group_name_H-M   'P 1'
#
loop_
_entity.id
_entity.type
_entity.pdbx_description
1 polymer ?
#
loop_
_entity_poly.entity_id
_entity_poly.type
_entity_poly.pdbx_seq_one_letter_code
_entity_poly.pdbx_strand_id
1 'polypeptide(L)'
;MKYYTRCVYAASVRANNSEIPTPTDKELAWMHTEGVICHLRGNHTKCWPKDLVPYGLWIQEELIENKFEPSFALLIVAFKSLSLKCIVCRSFQKKYVNGLCALCGYLKKHNLSDYIPNTQYHEQLTSKLILKDNIIDSIITKFFGFEKYREKQRESILSFLSNQDTLTILKTGEGKSLIYAVASILSQGLTVIFTPQKTLMDDQVREMVEMGIPVAMLYTSSEQLLLIQEKIFAEITSGLCRILFVTLEKYIENFQFRTML
;
A
#
# COMPACT_ATOMS: atom_id res chain seq x y z
N MET A 1 4.88 11.63 -20.26
CA MET A 1 3.47 11.80 -19.80
C MET A 1 3.37 11.19 -18.42
N LYS A 2 3.24 12.03 -17.38
CA LYS A 2 2.03 12.19 -16.55
C LYS A 2 1.65 10.90 -15.80
N TYR A 3 2.08 10.90 -14.53
CA TYR A 3 1.73 10.03 -13.40
C TYR A 3 0.49 9.13 -13.58
N TYR A 4 0.61 7.84 -13.26
CA TYR A 4 -0.56 7.02 -12.93
C TYR A 4 -1.12 7.47 -11.57
N THR A 5 -2.05 8.44 -11.61
CA THR A 5 -2.65 9.10 -10.43
C THR A 5 -4.04 8.59 -10.04
N ARG A 6 -4.46 7.38 -10.45
CA ARG A 6 -5.91 7.09 -10.50
C ARG A 6 -6.32 5.71 -9.99
N CYS A 7 -6.90 5.71 -8.78
CA CYS A 7 -7.70 4.64 -8.19
C CYS A 7 -8.86 4.25 -9.11
N VAL A 8 -9.12 2.95 -9.20
CA VAL A 8 -10.35 2.43 -9.79
C VAL A 8 -11.14 1.73 -8.67
N TYR A 9 -12.46 1.91 -8.64
CA TYR A 9 -13.36 1.30 -7.66
C TYR A 9 -14.31 0.32 -8.35
N ALA A 10 -14.69 -0.72 -7.61
CA ALA A 10 -15.93 -1.45 -7.80
C ALA A 10 -16.58 -1.64 -6.42
N ALA A 11 -17.72 -1.00 -6.19
CA ALA A 11 -18.46 -1.09 -4.94
C ALA A 11 -19.38 -2.33 -4.93
N SER A 12 -19.47 -3.03 -3.80
CA SER A 12 -20.65 -3.81 -3.42
C SER A 12 -21.30 -3.09 -2.26
N VAL A 13 -22.53 -2.59 -2.47
CA VAL A 13 -23.29 -1.88 -1.44
C VAL A 13 -23.66 -2.87 -0.32
N ARG A 14 -23.27 -2.56 0.92
CA ARG A 14 -23.97 -3.05 2.11
C ARG A 14 -25.02 -2.02 2.50
N ALA A 15 -26.30 -2.41 2.40
CA ALA A 15 -27.40 -1.63 2.93
C ALA A 15 -27.26 -1.51 4.45
N ASN A 16 -27.21 -0.28 4.96
CA ASN A 16 -27.90 0.20 6.16
C ASN A 16 -27.29 1.53 6.61
N ASN A 17 -27.67 2.62 5.92
CA ASN A 17 -28.05 3.87 6.57
C ASN A 17 -28.57 4.84 5.51
N SER A 18 -29.82 5.23 5.70
CA SER A 18 -30.61 6.14 4.90
C SER A 18 -30.04 7.56 5.00
N GLU A 19 -29.48 8.09 3.91
CA GLU A 19 -29.50 9.51 3.51
C GLU A 19 -28.76 9.76 2.18
N ILE A 20 -27.97 8.81 1.67
CA ILE A 20 -27.32 8.90 0.35
C ILE A 20 -28.05 7.98 -0.65
N PRO A 21 -28.52 8.46 -1.82
CA PRO A 21 -29.15 7.63 -2.83
C PRO A 21 -28.18 6.52 -3.27
N THR A 22 -28.60 5.28 -3.12
CA THR A 22 -27.82 4.13 -3.58
C THR A 22 -27.86 4.07 -5.12
N PRO A 23 -26.72 3.97 -5.82
CA PRO A 23 -26.71 3.82 -7.27
C PRO A 23 -27.43 2.53 -7.69
N THR A 24 -28.25 2.61 -8.74
CA THR A 24 -28.91 1.45 -9.34
C THR A 24 -27.89 0.51 -10.00
N ASP A 25 -28.24 -0.77 -10.18
CA ASP A 25 -27.36 -1.75 -10.86
C ASP A 25 -26.94 -1.32 -12.26
N LYS A 26 -27.81 -0.58 -12.97
CA LYS A 26 -27.49 0.02 -14.28
C LYS A 26 -26.47 1.14 -14.17
N GLU A 27 -26.57 1.98 -13.15
CA GLU A 27 -25.60 3.05 -12.89
C GLU A 27 -24.26 2.46 -12.46
N LEU A 28 -24.24 1.42 -11.62
CA LEU A 28 -23.03 0.68 -11.26
C LEU A 28 -22.34 0.08 -12.50
N ALA A 29 -23.11 -0.62 -13.34
CA ALA A 29 -22.59 -1.21 -14.58
C ALA A 29 -22.02 -0.14 -15.53
N TRP A 30 -22.71 0.99 -15.68
CA TRP A 30 -22.28 2.11 -16.52
C TRP A 30 -21.05 2.82 -15.96
N MET A 31 -20.99 3.07 -14.66
CA MET A 31 -19.82 3.66 -13.98
C MET A 31 -18.58 2.76 -14.11
N HIS A 32 -18.75 1.45 -13.94
CA HIS A 32 -17.65 0.48 -14.04
C HIS A 32 -17.11 0.31 -15.47
N THR A 33 -17.91 0.58 -16.50
CA THR A 33 -17.48 0.42 -17.89
C THR A 33 -17.07 1.75 -18.52
N GLU A 34 -17.99 2.71 -18.62
CA GLU A 34 -17.76 3.99 -19.28
C GLU A 34 -16.98 4.98 -18.41
N GLY A 35 -17.27 5.01 -17.10
CA GLY A 35 -16.61 5.90 -16.15
C GLY A 35 -15.13 5.56 -15.97
N VAL A 36 -14.81 4.27 -15.83
CA VAL A 36 -13.43 3.77 -15.68
C VAL A 36 -12.59 4.07 -16.94
N ILE A 37 -13.13 3.82 -18.14
CA ILE A 37 -12.43 4.13 -19.39
C ILE A 37 -12.15 5.62 -19.53
N CYS A 38 -13.11 6.49 -19.17
CA CYS A 38 -12.89 7.94 -19.19
C CYS A 38 -11.80 8.36 -18.18
N HIS A 39 -11.87 7.82 -16.96
CA HIS A 39 -10.95 8.14 -15.88
C HIS A 39 -9.50 7.74 -16.19
N LEU A 40 -9.28 6.50 -16.66
CA LEU A 40 -7.98 5.97 -17.08
C LEU A 40 -7.38 6.77 -18.25
N ARG A 41 -8.21 7.34 -19.12
CA ARG A 41 -7.80 8.19 -20.25
C ARG A 41 -7.53 9.65 -19.87
N GLY A 42 -7.59 10.01 -18.59
CA GLY A 42 -7.40 11.39 -18.16
C GLY A 42 -8.68 12.24 -18.14
N ASN A 43 -9.83 11.70 -18.57
CA ASN A 43 -11.07 12.45 -18.74
C ASN A 43 -11.99 12.41 -17.50
N HIS A 44 -12.13 13.61 -16.89
CA HIS A 44 -13.05 14.06 -15.84
C HIS A 44 -14.56 13.84 -15.98
N THR A 45 -15.07 13.90 -17.22
CA THR A 45 -16.46 14.32 -17.44
C THR A 45 -17.52 13.33 -16.98
N LYS A 46 -17.15 12.05 -16.82
CA LYS A 46 -18.01 10.97 -16.34
C LYS A 46 -17.48 10.33 -15.05
N CYS A 47 -16.64 11.05 -14.30
CA CYS A 47 -16.03 10.54 -13.08
C CYS A 47 -17.06 10.54 -11.95
N TRP A 48 -17.08 9.47 -11.16
CA TRP A 48 -18.04 9.29 -10.08
C TRP A 48 -17.83 10.31 -8.93
N PRO A 49 -18.90 10.69 -8.20
CA PRO A 49 -18.79 11.45 -6.97
C PRO A 49 -17.86 10.74 -5.97
N LYS A 50 -16.95 11.47 -5.33
CA LYS A 50 -16.06 10.93 -4.28
C LYS A 50 -16.84 10.37 -3.08
N ASP A 51 -18.11 10.73 -2.95
CA ASP A 51 -19.03 10.34 -1.89
C ASP A 51 -19.51 8.87 -2.00
N LEU A 52 -19.30 8.22 -3.15
CA LEU A 52 -19.70 6.81 -3.39
C LEU A 52 -18.64 5.79 -2.99
N VAL A 53 -17.58 6.24 -2.30
CA VAL A 53 -16.43 5.45 -1.88
C VAL A 53 -16.38 5.41 -0.35
N PRO A 54 -17.17 4.54 0.31
CA PRO A 54 -17.23 4.53 1.77
C PRO A 54 -15.95 3.99 2.42
N TYR A 55 -15.16 3.17 1.71
CA TYR A 55 -14.02 2.46 2.31
C TYR A 55 -12.83 3.37 2.66
N GLY A 56 -12.67 4.57 2.10
CA GLY A 56 -11.56 5.45 2.49
C GLY A 56 -11.89 6.35 3.69
N LEU A 57 -13.16 6.74 3.83
CA LEU A 57 -13.58 7.84 4.70
C LEU A 57 -13.52 7.45 6.18
N TRP A 58 -14.05 6.28 6.54
CA TRP A 58 -13.99 5.76 7.91
C TRP A 58 -12.56 5.58 8.45
N ILE A 59 -11.58 5.24 7.59
CA ILE A 59 -10.17 5.17 8.02
C ILE A 59 -9.66 6.55 8.44
N GLN A 60 -10.06 7.61 7.75
CA GLN A 60 -9.65 8.96 8.12
C GLN A 60 -10.26 9.37 9.47
N GLU A 61 -11.52 9.04 9.70
CA GLU A 61 -12.17 9.23 11.00
C GLU A 61 -11.43 8.43 12.09
N GLU A 62 -11.09 7.16 11.85
CA GLU A 62 -10.32 6.34 12.78
C GLU A 62 -8.91 6.89 13.05
N LEU A 63 -8.25 7.48 12.05
CA LEU A 63 -6.95 8.13 12.21
C LEU A 63 -7.07 9.40 13.08
N ILE A 64 -8.12 10.21 12.87
CA ILE A 64 -8.41 11.42 13.64
C ILE A 64 -8.75 11.08 15.09
N GLU A 65 -9.61 10.08 15.30
CA GLU A 65 -10.02 9.60 16.61
C GLU A 65 -8.95 8.73 17.31
N ASN A 66 -7.83 8.47 16.64
CA ASN A 66 -6.73 7.63 17.13
C ASN A 66 -7.16 6.19 17.46
N LYS A 67 -8.18 5.68 16.76
CA LYS A 67 -8.72 4.32 16.89
C LYS A 67 -8.21 3.36 15.81
N PHE A 68 -7.54 3.88 14.78
CA PHE A 68 -7.04 3.08 13.68
C PHE A 68 -6.14 1.92 14.14
N GLU A 69 -6.48 0.73 13.68
CA GLU A 69 -5.66 -0.48 13.77
C GLU A 69 -5.39 -0.96 12.33
N PRO A 70 -4.14 -1.20 11.89
CA PRO A 70 -3.89 -1.74 10.57
C PRO A 70 -4.33 -3.21 10.45
N SER A 71 -4.50 -3.73 9.24
CA SER A 71 -4.89 -5.13 8.98
C SER A 71 -3.90 -6.13 9.54
N PHE A 72 -2.63 -5.72 9.68
CA PHE A 72 -1.53 -6.48 10.26
C PHE A 72 -1.30 -6.22 11.76
N ALA A 73 -2.21 -5.53 12.45
CA ALA A 73 -2.05 -5.18 13.87
C ALA A 73 -1.77 -6.38 14.78
N LEU A 74 -2.34 -7.55 14.48
CA LEU A 74 -2.14 -8.79 15.25
C LEU A 74 -0.70 -9.32 15.20
N LEU A 75 0.07 -8.93 14.18
CA LEU A 75 1.47 -9.31 14.02
C LEU A 75 2.41 -8.38 14.80
N ILE A 76 1.90 -7.26 15.32
CA ILE A 76 2.67 -6.34 16.14
C ILE A 76 2.46 -6.68 17.61
N VAL A 77 3.56 -7.07 18.27
CA VAL A 77 3.56 -7.39 19.71
C VAL A 77 2.99 -6.22 20.50
N ALA A 78 1.92 -6.50 21.25
CA ALA A 78 1.28 -5.55 22.14
C ALA A 78 0.77 -4.27 21.44
N PHE A 79 0.33 -4.36 20.17
CA PHE A 79 -0.14 -3.22 19.39
C PHE A 79 -1.16 -2.34 20.12
N LYS A 80 -2.13 -2.97 20.81
CA LYS A 80 -3.20 -2.26 21.54
C LYS A 80 -2.70 -1.48 22.75
N SER A 81 -1.60 -1.90 23.36
CA SER A 81 -0.97 -1.18 24.48
C SER A 81 0.12 -0.21 24.04
N LEU A 82 0.37 -0.05 22.74
CA LEU A 82 1.25 0.99 22.22
C LEU A 82 0.63 2.36 22.48
N SER A 83 1.09 3.02 23.53
CA SER A 83 0.67 4.38 23.89
C SER A 83 1.14 5.45 22.89
N LEU A 84 2.18 5.15 22.12
CA LEU A 84 2.90 6.13 21.30
C LEU A 84 3.10 5.64 19.86
N LYS A 85 2.02 5.66 19.09
CA LYS A 85 2.00 5.34 17.66
C LYS A 85 2.55 6.48 16.81
N CYS A 86 2.98 6.17 15.59
CA CYS A 86 3.42 7.16 14.60
C CYS A 86 2.27 8.09 14.22
N ILE A 87 2.51 9.39 14.21
CA ILE A 87 1.46 10.38 13.91
C ILE A 87 0.94 10.29 12.47
N VAL A 88 1.73 9.74 11.54
CA VAL A 88 1.43 9.69 10.10
C VAL A 88 0.74 8.39 9.70
N CYS A 89 1.40 7.25 9.86
CA CYS A 89 0.83 5.96 9.47
C CYS A 89 -0.05 5.34 10.54
N ARG A 90 0.11 5.72 11.82
CA ARG A 90 -0.56 5.14 13.00
C ARG A 90 -0.38 3.62 13.18
N SER A 91 0.34 2.94 12.28
CA SER A 91 0.55 1.49 12.31
C SER A 91 1.72 1.03 13.16
N PHE A 92 2.70 1.88 13.44
CA PHE A 92 3.94 1.48 14.13
C PHE A 92 4.27 2.40 15.28
N GLN A 93 5.03 1.90 16.26
CA GLN A 93 5.53 2.70 17.38
C GLN A 93 6.41 3.86 16.88
N LYS A 94 6.29 5.03 17.50
CA LYS A 94 7.17 6.16 17.22
C LYS A 94 8.61 5.81 17.65
N LYS A 95 9.60 6.11 16.80
CA LYS A 95 11.03 6.00 17.11
C LYS A 95 11.75 7.35 17.15
N TYR A 96 11.15 8.39 16.55
CA TYR A 96 11.72 9.73 16.51
C TYR A 96 10.96 10.70 17.41
N VAL A 97 11.65 11.76 17.89
CA VAL A 97 11.09 12.81 18.76
C VAL A 97 9.93 13.54 18.09
N ASN A 98 9.98 13.71 16.77
CA ASN A 98 8.92 14.32 15.96
C ASN A 98 7.67 13.43 15.76
N GLY A 99 7.57 12.29 16.48
CA GLY A 99 6.40 11.43 16.44
C GLY A 99 6.34 10.46 15.26
N LEU A 100 7.44 10.26 14.52
CA LEU A 100 7.49 9.35 13.38
C LEU A 100 7.99 7.95 13.76
N CYS A 101 7.51 6.91 13.08
CA CYS A 101 8.11 5.57 13.13
C CYS A 101 9.43 5.53 12.35
N ALA A 102 10.11 4.38 12.38
CA ALA A 102 11.36 4.16 11.64
C ALA A 102 11.24 4.55 10.16
N LEU A 103 10.22 4.02 9.47
CA LEU A 103 10.04 4.22 8.03
C LEU A 103 9.67 5.67 7.70
N CYS A 104 8.62 6.21 8.33
CA CYS A 104 8.18 7.58 8.05
C CYS A 104 9.28 8.61 8.38
N GLY A 105 10.02 8.39 9.47
CA GLY A 105 11.13 9.26 9.85
C GLY A 105 12.34 9.14 8.91
N TYR A 106 12.64 7.94 8.43
CA TYR A 106 13.66 7.72 7.39
C TYR A 106 13.30 8.49 6.11
N LEU A 107 12.10 8.28 5.59
CA LEU A 107 11.64 8.92 4.35
C LEU A 107 11.66 10.44 4.45
N LYS A 108 11.15 10.99 5.55
CA LYS A 108 11.21 12.43 5.82
C LYS A 108 12.64 12.97 5.87
N LYS A 109 13.54 12.29 6.59
CA LYS A 109 14.95 12.70 6.73
C LYS A 109 15.69 12.74 5.39
N HIS A 110 15.28 11.89 4.44
CA HIS A 110 15.89 11.78 3.12
C HIS A 110 15.14 12.56 2.02
N ASN A 111 14.23 13.47 2.38
CA ASN A 111 13.40 14.25 1.46
C ASN A 111 12.52 13.39 0.52
N LEU A 112 12.08 12.23 1.00
CA LEU A 112 11.22 11.28 0.28
C LEU A 112 9.77 11.34 0.80
N SER A 113 9.26 12.54 1.09
CA SER A 113 7.93 12.71 1.68
C SER A 113 6.79 12.20 0.78
N ASP A 114 6.97 12.23 -0.55
CA ASP A 114 6.04 11.64 -1.53
C ASP A 114 5.86 10.12 -1.35
N TYR A 115 6.83 9.48 -0.67
CA TYR A 115 6.84 8.05 -0.39
C TYR A 115 6.43 7.72 1.04
N ILE A 116 5.89 8.68 1.79
CA ILE A 116 5.35 8.41 3.12
C ILE A 116 3.99 7.70 2.99
N PRO A 117 3.72 6.62 3.75
CA PRO A 117 2.40 6.01 3.81
C PRO A 117 1.40 7.01 4.40
N ASN A 118 0.21 7.13 3.78
CA ASN A 118 -0.85 8.12 4.00
C ASN A 118 -0.90 9.20 2.90
N THR A 119 -1.87 9.07 1.99
CA THR A 119 -2.12 10.01 0.88
C THR A 119 -2.53 11.41 1.33
N GLN A 120 -3.13 11.54 2.51
CA GLN A 120 -3.58 12.83 3.06
C GLN A 120 -2.49 13.52 3.88
N TYR A 121 -1.35 12.85 4.08
CA TYR A 121 -0.19 13.47 4.71
C TYR A 121 0.45 14.47 3.73
N HIS A 122 -0.05 15.69 3.75
CA HIS A 122 0.52 16.80 3.01
C HIS A 122 1.50 17.56 3.91
N GLU A 123 2.78 17.20 3.83
CA GLU A 123 3.84 18.12 4.21
C GLU A 123 4.05 19.10 3.04
N GLN A 124 4.03 20.40 3.28
CA GLN A 124 4.28 21.42 2.26
C GLN A 124 5.71 21.23 1.71
N LEU A 125 5.89 20.47 0.62
CA LEU A 125 7.19 20.28 0.00
C LEU A 125 7.11 20.43 -1.52
N THR A 126 7.62 21.57 -1.96
CA THR A 126 8.06 21.90 -3.31
C THR A 126 9.35 21.15 -3.63
N SER A 127 9.30 20.15 -4.51
CA SER A 127 10.25 19.98 -5.63
C SER A 127 10.20 18.56 -6.20
N LYS A 128 10.36 18.51 -7.53
CA LYS A 128 10.40 17.30 -8.35
C LYS A 128 11.60 16.44 -7.94
N LEU A 129 11.37 15.26 -7.40
CA LEU A 129 12.43 14.34 -6.99
C LEU A 129 13.20 13.76 -8.19
N ILE A 130 14.51 13.90 -8.14
CA ILE A 130 15.47 13.12 -8.93
C ILE A 130 15.92 12.00 -7.99
N LEU A 131 15.60 10.73 -8.31
CA LEU A 131 16.15 9.57 -7.61
C LEU A 131 17.68 9.64 -7.72
N LYS A 132 18.36 10.00 -6.63
CA LYS A 132 19.82 9.98 -6.56
C LYS A 132 20.26 8.53 -6.32
N ASP A 133 21.26 8.05 -7.06
CA ASP A 133 21.83 6.69 -6.91
C ASP A 133 22.12 6.31 -5.43
N ASN A 134 22.47 7.29 -4.60
CA ASN A 134 22.80 7.12 -3.19
C ASN A 134 21.61 6.75 -2.28
N ILE A 135 20.36 6.85 -2.76
CA ILE A 135 19.17 6.54 -1.95
C ILE A 135 19.02 5.04 -1.69
N ILE A 136 19.32 4.20 -2.69
CA ILE A 136 19.23 2.74 -2.56
C ILE A 136 20.25 2.25 -1.54
N ASP A 137 21.49 2.73 -1.62
CA ASP A 137 22.53 2.39 -0.65
C ASP A 137 22.17 2.90 0.75
N SER A 138 21.59 4.09 0.84
CA SER A 138 21.16 4.65 2.11
C SER A 138 20.02 3.86 2.76
N ILE A 139 19.03 3.40 2.01
CA ILE A 139 17.88 2.69 2.63
C ILE A 139 18.32 1.30 3.09
N ILE A 140 19.14 0.62 2.29
CA ILE A 140 19.69 -0.70 2.66
C ILE A 140 20.54 -0.59 3.93
N THR A 141 21.43 0.40 4.02
CA THR A 141 22.34 0.54 5.16
C THR A 141 21.68 1.16 6.39
N LYS A 142 20.83 2.19 6.24
CA LYS A 142 20.28 2.95 7.36
C LYS A 142 18.92 2.47 7.85
N PHE A 143 18.09 1.92 6.97
CA PHE A 143 16.76 1.41 7.33
C PHE A 143 16.80 -0.11 7.55
N PHE A 144 17.35 -0.87 6.60
CA PHE A 144 17.44 -2.33 6.73
C PHE A 144 18.67 -2.81 7.52
N GLY A 145 19.69 -1.97 7.71
CA GLY A 145 20.86 -2.29 8.53
C GLY A 145 21.89 -3.22 7.87
N PHE A 146 21.82 -3.43 6.55
CA PHE A 146 22.79 -4.28 5.84
C PHE A 146 24.04 -3.47 5.44
N GLU A 147 25.22 -4.05 5.58
CA GLU A 147 26.48 -3.38 5.23
C GLU A 147 26.66 -3.18 3.71
N LYS A 148 26.28 -4.19 2.91
CA LYS A 148 26.41 -4.20 1.44
C LYS A 148 25.28 -5.00 0.79
N TYR A 149 24.95 -4.65 -0.45
CA TYR A 149 24.11 -5.50 -1.30
C TYR A 149 24.88 -6.74 -1.77
N ARG A 150 24.15 -7.82 -2.04
CA ARG A 150 24.67 -8.97 -2.80
C ARG A 150 24.64 -8.65 -4.29
N GLU A 151 25.41 -9.41 -5.06
CA GLU A 151 25.46 -9.29 -6.52
C GLU A 151 24.04 -9.32 -7.12
N LYS A 152 23.78 -8.52 -8.15
CA LYS A 152 22.49 -8.39 -8.87
C LYS A 152 21.32 -7.77 -8.10
N GLN A 153 21.36 -7.65 -6.77
CA GLN A 153 20.27 -7.01 -6.01
C GLN A 153 20.08 -5.55 -6.42
N ARG A 154 21.18 -4.78 -6.49
CA ARG A 154 21.15 -3.37 -6.87
C ARG A 154 20.59 -3.16 -8.28
N GLU A 155 21.06 -3.95 -9.25
CA GLU A 155 20.61 -3.89 -10.64
C GLU A 155 19.12 -4.18 -10.75
N SER A 156 18.63 -5.19 -10.02
CA SER A 156 17.22 -5.57 -10.01
C SER A 156 16.34 -4.47 -9.41
N ILE A 157 16.77 -3.84 -8.31
CA ILE A 157 16.06 -2.71 -7.69
C ILE A 157 16.02 -1.53 -8.64
N LEU A 158 17.16 -1.17 -9.25
CA LEU A 158 17.24 -0.04 -10.19
C LEU A 158 16.37 -0.25 -11.43
N SER A 159 16.40 -1.45 -11.99
CA SER A 159 15.57 -1.83 -13.14
C SER A 159 14.08 -1.67 -12.81
N PHE A 160 13.65 -2.16 -11.62
CA PHE A 160 12.29 -1.98 -11.15
C PHE A 160 11.93 -0.49 -10.96
N LEU A 161 12.78 0.29 -10.29
CA LEU A 161 12.54 1.72 -10.07
C LEU A 161 12.57 2.55 -11.36
N SER A 162 13.19 2.02 -12.41
CA SER A 162 13.19 2.60 -13.76
C SER A 162 11.96 2.20 -14.58
N ASN A 163 10.97 1.54 -13.97
CA ASN A 163 9.77 1.00 -14.62
C ASN A 163 10.08 0.03 -15.77
N GLN A 164 11.10 -0.82 -15.61
CA GLN A 164 11.44 -1.85 -16.58
C GLN A 164 10.96 -3.23 -16.13
N ASP A 165 10.45 -4.02 -17.08
CA ASP A 165 10.16 -5.43 -16.86
C ASP A 165 11.46 -6.17 -16.52
N THR A 166 11.52 -6.75 -15.33
CA THR A 166 12.77 -7.27 -14.75
C THR A 166 12.62 -8.73 -14.33
N LEU A 167 13.39 -9.61 -14.96
CA LEU A 167 13.53 -11.01 -14.52
C LEU A 167 14.78 -11.16 -13.66
N THR A 168 14.59 -11.39 -12.37
CA THR A 168 15.69 -11.59 -11.42
C THR A 168 15.87 -13.06 -11.07
N ILE A 169 17.01 -13.64 -11.44
CA ILE A 169 17.37 -15.02 -11.11
C ILE A 169 18.36 -15.03 -9.95
N LEU A 170 17.87 -15.45 -8.80
CA LEU A 170 18.62 -15.58 -7.54
C LEU A 170 18.35 -16.95 -6.92
N LYS A 171 19.32 -17.51 -6.19
CA LYS A 171 19.14 -18.73 -5.41
C LYS A 171 18.33 -18.43 -4.14
N THR A 172 17.79 -19.48 -3.52
CA THR A 172 17.12 -19.36 -2.22
C THR A 172 18.09 -18.79 -1.19
N GLY A 173 17.61 -17.87 -0.36
CA GLY A 173 18.43 -17.21 0.65
C GLY A 173 19.33 -16.08 0.13
N GLU A 174 19.36 -15.79 -1.17
CA GLU A 174 20.11 -14.66 -1.75
C GLU A 174 19.42 -13.29 -1.59
N GLY A 175 18.32 -13.23 -0.83
CA GLY A 175 17.68 -11.97 -0.45
C GLY A 175 16.76 -11.38 -1.52
N LYS A 176 15.99 -12.22 -2.22
CA LYS A 176 14.94 -11.76 -3.15
C LYS A 176 13.95 -10.81 -2.46
N SER A 177 13.65 -11.08 -1.19
CA SER A 177 12.72 -10.28 -0.39
C SER A 177 13.16 -8.82 -0.22
N LEU A 178 14.47 -8.60 -0.10
CA LEU A 178 15.02 -7.26 0.03
C LEU A 178 14.78 -6.43 -1.24
N ILE A 179 14.84 -7.06 -2.42
CA ILE A 179 14.66 -6.37 -3.70
C ILE A 179 13.28 -5.73 -3.77
N TYR A 180 12.22 -6.53 -3.60
CA TYR A 180 10.86 -5.99 -3.67
C TYR A 180 10.51 -5.11 -2.46
N ALA A 181 11.10 -5.34 -1.28
CA ALA A 181 10.89 -4.46 -0.12
C ALA A 181 11.44 -3.06 -0.37
N VAL A 182 12.71 -2.96 -0.78
CA VAL A 182 13.36 -1.67 -1.12
C VAL A 182 12.62 -1.00 -2.27
N ALA A 183 12.34 -1.76 -3.33
CA ALA A 183 11.63 -1.27 -4.49
C ALA A 183 10.25 -0.70 -4.12
N SER A 184 9.48 -1.38 -3.27
CA SER A 184 8.16 -0.92 -2.84
C SER A 184 8.17 0.35 -2.01
N ILE A 185 9.19 0.54 -1.17
CA ILE A 185 9.34 1.77 -0.37
C ILE A 185 9.69 2.95 -1.28
N LEU A 186 10.56 2.71 -2.26
CA LEU A 186 11.05 3.72 -3.20
C LEU A 186 10.17 3.89 -4.45
N SER A 187 9.03 3.19 -4.51
CA SER A 187 8.03 3.33 -5.57
C SER A 187 6.83 4.12 -5.08
N GLN A 188 6.22 4.88 -5.99
CA GLN A 188 4.97 5.57 -5.70
C GLN A 188 3.81 4.58 -5.85
N GLY A 189 2.91 4.54 -4.86
CA GLY A 189 1.73 3.68 -4.88
C GLY A 189 1.94 2.31 -4.22
N LEU A 190 1.09 1.36 -4.61
CA LEU A 190 1.05 0.00 -4.05
C LEU A 190 1.94 -0.94 -4.87
N THR A 191 2.77 -1.73 -4.19
CA THR A 191 3.46 -2.87 -4.80
C THR A 191 2.67 -4.15 -4.56
N VAL A 192 2.27 -4.84 -5.62
CA VAL A 192 1.54 -6.10 -5.55
C VAL A 192 2.50 -7.26 -5.80
N ILE A 193 2.50 -8.23 -4.88
CA ILE A 193 3.38 -9.42 -4.94
C ILE A 193 2.49 -10.65 -5.05
N PHE A 194 2.62 -11.35 -6.17
CA PHE A 194 1.96 -12.64 -6.38
C PHE A 194 2.80 -13.77 -5.80
N THR A 195 2.17 -14.64 -5.01
CA THR A 195 2.84 -15.78 -4.40
C THR A 195 1.92 -17.00 -4.36
N PRO A 196 2.46 -18.21 -4.60
CA PRO A 196 1.63 -19.39 -4.82
C PRO A 196 1.07 -20.02 -3.55
N GLN A 197 1.58 -19.67 -2.36
CA GLN A 197 1.21 -20.37 -1.12
C GLN A 197 0.99 -19.39 0.03
N LYS A 198 -0.11 -19.58 0.77
CA LYS A 198 -0.46 -18.80 1.96
C LYS A 198 0.63 -18.86 3.04
N THR A 199 1.19 -20.03 3.32
CA THR A 199 2.23 -20.18 4.36
C THR A 199 3.47 -19.32 4.05
N LEU A 200 3.86 -19.23 2.78
CA LEU A 200 4.96 -18.36 2.37
C LEU A 200 4.59 -16.87 2.51
N MET A 201 3.33 -16.51 2.27
CA MET A 201 2.83 -15.15 2.55
C MET A 201 2.95 -14.81 4.03
N ASP A 202 2.52 -15.70 4.92
CA ASP A 202 2.51 -15.45 6.35
C ASP A 202 3.91 -15.11 6.88
N ASP A 203 4.93 -15.87 6.44
CA ASP A 203 6.33 -15.62 6.79
C ASP A 203 6.83 -14.27 6.23
N GLN A 204 6.58 -14.01 4.94
CA GLN A 204 7.02 -12.77 4.29
C GLN A 204 6.32 -11.53 4.85
N VAL A 205 5.03 -11.61 5.16
CA VAL A 205 4.27 -10.51 5.77
C VAL A 205 4.82 -10.24 7.17
N ARG A 206 5.09 -11.27 7.97
CA ARG A 206 5.68 -11.09 9.31
C ARG A 206 7.02 -10.38 9.23
N GLU A 207 7.92 -10.79 8.34
CA GLU A 207 9.22 -10.14 8.13
C GLU A 207 9.06 -8.64 7.78
N MET A 208 8.13 -8.31 6.88
CA MET A 208 7.89 -6.91 6.48
C MET A 208 7.32 -6.06 7.62
N VAL A 209 6.41 -6.62 8.43
CA VAL A 209 5.85 -5.95 9.61
C VAL A 209 6.94 -5.72 10.66
N GLU A 210 7.81 -6.70 10.91
CA GLU A 210 8.95 -6.58 11.82
C GLU A 210 9.93 -5.49 11.38
N MET A 211 10.14 -5.34 10.06
CA MET A 211 10.91 -4.25 9.47
C MET A 211 10.21 -2.88 9.56
N GLY A 212 8.94 -2.83 9.95
CA GLY A 212 8.16 -1.59 10.05
C GLY A 212 7.57 -1.11 8.73
N ILE A 213 7.36 -2.02 7.78
CA ILE A 213 6.79 -1.74 6.45
C ILE A 213 5.29 -2.06 6.48
N PRO A 214 4.40 -1.13 6.10
CA PRO A 214 2.98 -1.41 6.00
C PRO A 214 2.68 -2.41 4.89
N VAL A 215 2.13 -3.57 5.26
CA VAL A 215 1.88 -4.69 4.34
C VAL A 215 0.52 -5.32 4.62
N ALA A 216 -0.18 -5.71 3.56
CA ALA A 216 -1.41 -6.49 3.63
C ALA A 216 -1.27 -7.79 2.85
N MET A 217 -2.19 -8.72 3.10
CA MET A 217 -2.29 -9.98 2.36
C MET A 217 -3.74 -10.30 1.99
N LEU A 218 -3.98 -10.73 0.76
CA LEU A 218 -5.26 -11.21 0.27
C LEU A 218 -5.10 -12.62 -0.31
N TYR A 219 -5.94 -13.54 0.14
CA TYR A 219 -5.90 -14.93 -0.31
C TYR A 219 -7.30 -15.53 -0.33
N THR A 220 -7.48 -16.60 -1.10
CA THR A 220 -8.75 -17.34 -1.12
C THR A 220 -8.77 -18.30 0.07
N SER A 221 -9.51 -17.95 1.12
CA SER A 221 -9.93 -18.90 2.16
C SER A 221 -11.17 -18.42 2.91
N SER A 222 -11.89 -19.36 3.52
CA SER A 222 -13.01 -19.07 4.44
C SER A 222 -12.56 -18.32 5.71
N GLU A 223 -11.27 -18.37 6.03
CA GLU A 223 -10.68 -17.72 7.21
C GLU A 223 -10.51 -16.21 7.00
N GLN A 224 -10.35 -15.75 5.75
CA GLN A 224 -10.24 -14.32 5.45
C GLN A 224 -11.63 -13.68 5.30
N LEU A 225 -12.18 -13.28 6.45
CA LEU A 225 -13.47 -12.60 6.56
C LEU A 225 -13.57 -11.37 5.62
N LEU A 226 -14.76 -11.13 5.07
CA LEU A 226 -15.03 -10.00 4.16
C LEU A 226 -14.66 -8.65 4.78
N LEU A 227 -14.90 -8.48 6.08
CA LEU A 227 -14.55 -7.27 6.82
C LEU A 227 -13.05 -6.96 6.78
N ILE A 228 -12.19 -7.99 6.84
CA ILE A 228 -10.74 -7.83 6.75
C ILE A 228 -10.35 -7.37 5.33
N GLN A 229 -11.02 -7.90 4.30
CA GLN A 229 -10.78 -7.50 2.93
C GLN A 229 -11.18 -6.03 2.71
N GLU A 230 -12.38 -5.64 3.15
CA GLU A 230 -12.88 -4.25 3.10
C GLU A 230 -11.88 -3.28 3.78
N LYS A 231 -11.31 -3.70 4.92
CA LYS A 231 -10.28 -2.94 5.63
C LYS A 231 -8.96 -2.83 4.86
N ILE A 232 -8.49 -3.91 4.25
CA ILE A 232 -7.29 -3.87 3.39
C ILE A 232 -7.51 -2.90 2.23
N PHE A 233 -8.68 -2.94 1.59
CA PHE A 233 -9.04 -1.98 0.54
C PHE A 233 -9.05 -0.53 1.03
N ALA A 234 -9.60 -0.31 2.21
CA ALA A 234 -9.60 0.98 2.89
C ALA A 234 -8.17 1.52 3.14
N GLU A 235 -7.27 0.66 3.59
CA GLU A 235 -5.86 1.00 3.82
C GLU A 235 -5.10 1.29 2.54
N ILE A 236 -5.34 0.52 1.47
CA ILE A 236 -4.74 0.75 0.15
C ILE A 236 -5.18 2.11 -0.40
N THR A 237 -6.48 2.40 -0.35
CA THR A 237 -7.05 3.65 -0.91
C THR A 237 -6.64 4.88 -0.11
N SER A 238 -6.37 4.72 1.19
CA SER A 238 -5.78 5.75 2.04
C SER A 238 -4.26 5.88 1.87
N GLY A 239 -3.60 4.98 1.13
CA GLY A 239 -2.15 4.91 0.95
C GLY A 239 -1.39 4.47 2.20
N LEU A 240 -2.08 3.85 3.16
CA LEU A 240 -1.49 3.30 4.38
C LEU A 240 -0.86 1.93 4.14
N CYS A 241 -1.17 1.27 3.02
CA CYS A 241 -0.58 0.00 2.59
C CYS A 241 0.48 0.24 1.50
N ARG A 242 1.67 -0.39 1.62
CA ARG A 242 2.77 -0.29 0.65
C ARG A 242 2.99 -1.56 -0.15
N ILE A 243 2.83 -2.70 0.50
CA ILE A 243 2.98 -4.00 -0.12
C ILE A 243 1.68 -4.77 0.06
N LEU A 244 1.20 -5.38 -1.00
CA LEU A 244 0.09 -6.32 -0.94
C LEU A 244 0.52 -7.67 -1.50
N PHE A 245 0.55 -8.69 -0.64
CA PHE A 245 0.70 -10.07 -1.07
C PHE A 245 -0.65 -10.63 -1.53
N VAL A 246 -0.69 -11.29 -2.68
CA VAL A 246 -1.93 -11.87 -3.23
C VAL A 246 -1.68 -13.26 -3.81
N THR A 247 -2.62 -14.20 -3.60
CA THR A 247 -2.60 -15.47 -4.34
C THR A 247 -3.22 -15.30 -5.74
N LEU A 248 -2.80 -16.12 -6.70
CA LEU A 248 -3.27 -16.01 -8.08
C LEU A 248 -4.79 -16.25 -8.18
N GLU A 249 -5.31 -17.21 -7.43
CA GLU A 249 -6.73 -17.55 -7.38
C GLU A 249 -7.54 -16.34 -6.91
N LYS A 250 -7.08 -15.68 -5.84
CA LYS A 250 -7.76 -14.51 -5.28
C LYS A 250 -7.84 -13.37 -6.28
N TYR A 251 -6.78 -13.16 -7.06
CA TYR A 251 -6.76 -12.17 -8.12
C TYR A 251 -7.73 -12.51 -9.26
N ILE A 252 -7.80 -13.78 -9.68
CA ILE A 252 -8.66 -14.25 -10.78
C ILE A 252 -10.14 -14.32 -10.38
N GLU A 253 -10.45 -14.55 -9.12
CA GLU A 253 -11.84 -14.65 -8.65
C GLU A 253 -12.42 -13.29 -8.29
N ASN A 254 -11.61 -12.37 -7.77
CA ASN A 254 -12.10 -11.08 -7.29
C ASN A 254 -12.09 -10.03 -8.42
N PHE A 255 -13.21 -9.91 -9.12
CA PHE A 255 -13.41 -8.90 -10.16
C PHE A 255 -13.19 -7.47 -9.64
N GLN A 256 -13.65 -7.17 -8.41
CA GLN A 256 -13.48 -5.84 -7.82
C GLN A 256 -12.00 -5.51 -7.60
N PHE A 257 -11.21 -6.49 -7.14
CA PHE A 257 -9.76 -6.37 -6.97
C PHE A 257 -9.04 -6.11 -8.30
N ARG A 258 -9.39 -6.86 -9.36
CA ARG A 258 -8.82 -6.62 -10.71
C ARG A 258 -9.20 -5.28 -11.28
N THR A 259 -10.42 -4.84 -11.00
CA THR A 259 -10.90 -3.54 -11.48
C THR A 259 -10.17 -2.43 -10.74
N MET A 260 -9.76 -2.63 -9.49
CA MET A 260 -9.08 -1.62 -8.67
C MET A 260 -7.61 -1.35 -9.03
N LEU A 261 -6.87 -2.39 -9.42
CA LEU A 261 -5.46 -2.33 -9.82
C LEU A 261 -5.27 -1.82 -11.25
#